data_AF-A0A6I6DYK9-F1
#
_entry.id   AF-A0A6I6DYK9-F1
#
_cell.length_a   1.000
_cell.length_b   1.000
_cell.length_c   1.000
_cell.angle_alpha   90.00
_cell.angle_beta   90.00
_cell.angle_gamma   90.00
#
_symmetry.space_group_name_H-M   'P 1'
#
loop_
_entity.id
_entity.type
_entity.pdbx_description
1 polymer ?
#
loop_
_entity_poly.entity_id
_entity_poly.type
_entity_poly.pdbx_seq_one_letter_code
_entity_poly.pdbx_strand_id
1 'polypeptide(L)'
;MPKNRIDRTAFFQRRLVGCLLTAMLLSGCAVQPFQDPSSLLASVPTAELRRATTLETQGQVDQAARLYLESANLAQPPARAELRLKAAQAYLAGGRTRQARETLAGLASGELVGGQLERSQLLESELDLVAGQPKSAIATLKRLPLLAKPLEIRRLGLLAAAQRIDNDPIASAKSLAKLDGLLDGAARLNNQVSLVATLALIGEDELMRLSRADLGAMSGWAEIAQLTRSHGADPQRLDVAYRQWRQRRTAHPALPELARAYAGNEAGGDMQGRHLTVMLPNGGRFAAAAKAVRDGIQAASRLDPVDRRLSLDFADSTHAERVRALHAAAIARGADAVIGPLEKPAVDALIEAKTLQVPTLALNESTRTERRALNLFQFALSPENEASEAANKGIALGARRALVLHPNDAWGRRLAQAFSARWRAQGGTLAGQASYDPAGSSYDQTLGRLMGGQPADLLFLVATAEMARKLHPRIQALQTRPLIVISTSHVYSGRFDATADKTLVGLYFVDIPWMLGLGGEGPLARGTAMSQTASASGPLARLYAMGLDAYHLIPRLSELAANPGAYFPGQTGGLAIDPLGRITRQLVLGRFTERGPRLADGAERPDGARARNDSAIGSE
;
A
#
# COMPACT_ATOMS: atom_id res chain seq x y z
N MET A 1 -7.75 86.98 37.64
CA MET A 1 -8.05 86.02 36.55
C MET A 1 -6.81 85.82 35.70
N PRO A 2 -6.22 84.61 35.68
CA PRO A 2 -5.47 84.14 34.52
C PRO A 2 -6.12 82.87 33.94
N LYS A 3 -6.25 82.85 32.62
CA LYS A 3 -6.73 81.71 31.81
C LYS A 3 -5.58 80.71 31.66
N ASN A 4 -5.75 79.48 32.13
CA ASN A 4 -4.87 78.37 31.77
C ASN A 4 -5.51 77.58 30.62
N ARG A 5 -4.87 77.64 29.45
CA ARG A 5 -5.31 77.04 28.19
C ARG A 5 -4.73 75.63 28.13
N ILE A 6 -5.54 74.59 28.29
CA ILE A 6 -5.11 73.20 28.09
C ILE A 6 -5.20 72.90 26.58
N ASP A 7 -4.07 72.56 25.99
CA ASP A 7 -3.92 72.27 24.57
C ASP A 7 -4.51 70.88 24.24
N ARG A 8 -5.69 70.87 23.61
CA ARG A 8 -6.45 69.65 23.28
C ARG A 8 -5.87 68.86 22.09
N THR A 9 -4.88 69.40 21.40
CA THR A 9 -4.30 68.78 20.19
C THR A 9 -3.34 67.62 20.52
N ALA A 10 -2.60 67.69 21.63
CA ALA A 10 -1.65 66.65 22.03
C ALA A 10 -2.31 65.35 22.53
N PHE A 11 -3.55 65.40 23.01
CA PHE A 11 -4.24 64.23 23.57
C PHE A 11 -4.82 63.30 22.48
N PHE A 12 -5.24 63.85 21.35
CA PHE A 12 -5.84 63.07 20.25
C PHE A 12 -4.79 62.34 19.40
N GLN A 13 -3.61 62.93 19.17
CA GLN A 13 -2.53 62.26 18.41
C GLN A 13 -1.95 61.04 19.13
N ARG A 14 -1.84 61.06 20.46
CA ARG A 14 -1.30 59.90 21.23
C ARG A 14 -2.24 58.68 21.23
N ARG A 15 -3.57 58.89 21.18
CA ARG A 15 -4.53 57.77 21.06
C ARG A 15 -4.62 57.19 19.66
N LEU A 16 -4.44 58.00 18.61
CA LEU A 16 -4.44 57.51 17.23
C LEU A 16 -3.19 56.66 16.93
N VAL A 17 -2.01 57.07 17.43
CA VAL A 17 -0.76 56.29 17.31
C VAL A 17 -0.83 55.02 18.16
N GLY A 18 -1.46 55.08 19.34
CA GLY A 18 -1.70 53.91 20.18
C GLY A 18 -2.56 52.85 19.49
N CYS A 19 -3.69 53.22 18.89
CA CYS A 19 -4.57 52.27 18.19
C CYS A 19 -3.97 51.71 16.88
N LEU A 20 -3.13 52.47 16.18
CA LEU A 20 -2.40 51.98 14.99
C LEU A 20 -1.31 50.95 15.37
N LEU A 21 -0.65 51.12 16.51
CA LEU A 21 0.32 50.16 17.03
C LEU A 21 -0.33 48.87 17.56
N THR A 22 -1.52 48.93 18.17
CA THR A 22 -2.26 47.71 18.55
C THR A 22 -2.85 46.97 17.34
N ALA A 23 -3.23 47.67 16.27
CA ALA A 23 -3.68 47.02 15.03
C ALA A 23 -2.54 46.30 14.27
N MET A 24 -1.31 46.82 14.33
CA MET A 24 -0.12 46.14 13.78
C MET A 24 0.34 44.94 14.63
N LEU A 25 0.11 44.95 15.95
CA LEU A 25 0.43 43.81 16.82
C LEU A 25 -0.61 42.68 16.75
N LEU A 26 -1.86 42.98 16.35
CA LEU A 26 -2.93 41.99 16.16
C LEU A 26 -2.99 41.38 14.75
N SER A 27 -2.17 41.83 13.80
CA SER A 27 -2.03 41.24 12.46
C SER A 27 -0.94 40.17 12.36
N GLY A 28 -0.24 39.86 13.46
CA GLY A 28 0.88 38.91 13.53
C GLY A 28 0.52 37.42 13.57
N CYS A 29 -0.76 37.04 13.48
CA CYS A 29 -1.19 35.64 13.39
C CYS A 29 -2.02 35.34 12.12
N ALA A 30 -1.78 36.07 11.04
CA ALA A 30 -2.23 35.61 9.73
C ALA A 30 -1.26 34.52 9.26
N VAL A 31 -1.76 33.29 9.14
CA VAL A 31 -1.08 32.21 8.38
C VAL A 31 -0.66 32.81 7.05
N GLN A 32 0.65 32.92 6.80
CA GLN A 32 1.16 33.46 5.55
C GLN A 32 0.48 32.70 4.40
N PRO A 33 -0.12 33.42 3.42
CA PRO A 33 -0.75 32.76 2.29
C PRO A 33 0.30 31.87 1.61
N PHE A 34 -0.10 30.64 1.29
CA PHE A 34 0.72 29.69 0.53
C PHE A 34 1.35 30.42 -0.66
N GLN A 35 2.68 30.55 -0.66
CA GLN A 35 3.39 31.16 -1.76
C GLN A 35 3.45 30.14 -2.90
N ASP A 36 2.96 30.54 -4.07
CA ASP A 36 3.07 29.72 -5.28
C ASP A 36 4.56 29.39 -5.51
N PRO A 37 4.96 28.11 -5.62
CA PRO A 37 6.32 27.71 -5.97
C PRO A 37 6.93 28.46 -7.16
N SER A 38 6.09 28.89 -8.11
CA SER A 38 6.53 29.70 -9.26
C SER A 38 7.11 31.06 -8.83
N SER A 39 6.51 31.69 -7.81
CA SER A 39 6.95 32.98 -7.26
C SER A 39 8.30 32.88 -6.55
N LEU A 40 8.58 31.74 -5.92
CA LEU A 40 9.87 31.46 -5.26
C LEU A 40 11.02 31.33 -6.25
N LEU A 41 10.72 31.05 -7.52
CA LEU A 41 11.70 30.85 -8.59
C LEU A 41 11.81 32.06 -9.53
N ALA A 42 11.19 33.19 -9.21
CA ALA A 42 11.18 34.37 -10.07
C ALA A 42 12.58 34.92 -10.38
N SER A 43 13.55 34.72 -9.49
CA SER A 43 14.96 35.12 -9.67
C SER A 43 15.79 34.15 -10.52
N VAL A 44 15.24 32.98 -10.87
CA VAL A 44 15.94 31.93 -11.60
C VAL A 44 15.70 32.09 -13.10
N PRO A 45 16.72 31.96 -13.96
CA PRO A 45 16.55 32.06 -15.41
C PRO A 45 15.48 31.10 -15.95
N THR A 46 14.47 31.63 -16.64
CA THR A 46 13.34 30.85 -17.17
C THR A 46 13.75 29.81 -18.21
N ALA A 47 14.88 30.01 -18.90
CA ALA A 47 15.43 29.05 -19.86
C ALA A 47 15.92 27.77 -19.16
N GLU A 48 16.61 27.90 -18.02
CA GLU A 48 17.11 26.77 -17.24
C GLU A 48 15.97 25.96 -16.64
N LEU A 49 14.99 26.65 -16.04
CA LEU A 49 13.79 26.00 -15.50
C LEU A 49 13.03 25.21 -16.57
N ARG A 50 12.80 25.82 -17.75
CA ARG A 50 12.14 25.12 -18.87
C ARG A 50 12.91 23.91 -19.36
N ARG A 51 14.25 24.00 -19.41
CA ARG A 51 15.10 22.87 -19.78
C ARG A 51 15.00 21.74 -18.76
N ALA A 52 15.05 22.04 -17.47
CA ALA A 52 14.91 21.04 -16.40
C ALA A 52 13.52 20.37 -16.44
N THR A 53 12.45 21.16 -16.54
CA THR A 53 11.08 20.63 -16.65
C THR A 53 10.90 19.77 -17.91
N THR A 54 11.50 20.16 -19.05
CA THR A 54 11.45 19.36 -20.28
C THR A 54 12.13 18.00 -20.11
N LEU A 55 13.26 17.95 -19.39
CA LEU A 55 13.93 16.69 -19.05
C LEU A 55 13.04 15.82 -18.14
N GLU A 56 12.32 16.40 -17.16
CA GLU A 56 11.37 15.65 -16.33
C GLU A 56 10.24 15.05 -17.15
N THR A 57 9.63 15.83 -18.05
CA THR A 57 8.52 15.35 -18.90
C THR A 57 8.97 14.27 -19.88
N GLN A 58 10.25 14.26 -20.26
CA GLN A 58 10.86 13.19 -21.07
C GLN A 58 11.30 11.98 -20.23
N GLY A 59 11.13 12.02 -18.90
CA GLY A 59 11.58 11.00 -17.95
C GLY A 59 13.10 10.94 -17.76
N GLN A 60 13.83 11.96 -18.20
CA GLN A 60 15.25 12.14 -17.92
C GLN A 60 15.45 12.76 -16.53
N VAL A 61 14.76 12.21 -15.53
CA VAL A 61 14.64 12.76 -14.17
C VAL A 61 15.98 12.91 -13.46
N ASP A 62 16.93 12.01 -13.68
CA ASP A 62 18.30 12.14 -13.14
C ASP A 62 19.04 13.36 -13.70
N GLN A 63 18.82 13.70 -14.98
CA GLN A 63 19.44 14.88 -15.60
C GLN A 63 18.73 16.15 -15.15
N ALA A 64 17.40 16.12 -15.06
CA ALA A 64 16.63 17.24 -14.51
C ALA A 64 17.05 17.56 -13.07
N ALA A 65 17.20 16.55 -12.21
CA ALA A 65 17.64 16.72 -10.84
C ALA A 65 19.01 17.38 -10.74
N ARG A 66 19.98 16.96 -11.57
CA ARG A 66 21.29 17.60 -11.64
C ARG A 66 21.21 19.05 -12.09
N LEU A 67 20.41 19.35 -13.10
CA LEU A 67 20.23 20.72 -13.59
C LEU A 67 19.58 21.62 -12.53
N TYR A 68 18.59 21.11 -11.77
CA TYR A 68 18.03 21.84 -10.64
C TYR A 68 19.08 22.12 -9.56
N LEU A 69 19.97 21.16 -9.25
CA LEU A 69 21.06 21.38 -8.29
C LEU A 69 22.10 22.39 -8.80
N GLU A 70 22.43 22.37 -10.09
CA GLU A 70 23.32 23.36 -10.71
C GLU A 70 22.73 24.77 -10.59
N SER A 71 21.45 24.96 -10.96
CA SER A 71 20.76 26.24 -10.77
C SER A 71 20.66 26.62 -9.28
N ALA A 72 20.50 25.65 -8.37
CA ALA A 72 20.43 25.91 -6.94
C ALA A 72 21.74 26.48 -6.39
N ASN A 73 22.89 26.06 -6.93
CA ASN A 73 24.21 26.58 -6.51
C ASN A 73 24.40 28.06 -6.88
N LEU A 74 23.71 28.53 -7.91
CA LEU A 74 23.76 29.93 -8.36
C LEU A 74 22.66 30.80 -7.71
N ALA A 75 21.57 30.18 -7.25
CA ALA A 75 20.44 30.86 -6.66
C ALA A 75 20.69 31.27 -5.20
N GLN A 76 19.96 32.30 -4.75
CA GLN A 76 19.86 32.70 -3.34
C GLN A 76 18.57 32.15 -2.71
N PRO A 77 18.51 32.03 -1.37
CA PRO A 77 17.26 31.74 -0.67
C PRO A 77 16.17 32.79 -0.97
N PRO A 78 14.88 32.42 -1.09
CA PRO A 78 14.32 31.07 -0.93
C PRO A 78 14.36 30.18 -2.19
N ALA A 79 14.78 30.73 -3.35
CA ALA A 79 14.81 30.03 -4.63
C ALA A 79 15.73 28.79 -4.61
N ARG A 80 16.88 28.91 -3.93
CA ARG A 80 17.82 27.79 -3.72
C ARG A 80 17.14 26.56 -3.11
N ALA A 81 16.37 26.77 -2.05
CA ALA A 81 15.66 25.69 -1.37
C ALA A 81 14.60 25.05 -2.28
N GLU A 82 13.87 25.88 -3.04
CA GLU A 82 12.85 25.40 -3.99
C GLU A 82 13.46 24.51 -5.08
N LEU A 83 14.60 24.90 -5.63
CA LEU A 83 15.33 24.11 -6.63
C LEU A 83 15.84 22.79 -6.05
N ARG A 84 16.31 22.78 -4.80
CA ARG A 84 16.71 21.54 -4.11
C ARG A 84 15.52 20.62 -3.84
N LEU A 85 14.35 21.16 -3.47
CA LEU A 85 13.13 20.36 -3.35
C LEU A 85 12.73 19.72 -4.68
N LYS A 86 12.78 20.48 -5.78
CA LYS A 86 12.55 19.95 -7.14
C LYS A 86 13.56 18.86 -7.50
N ALA A 87 14.84 19.05 -7.20
CA ALA A 87 15.87 18.04 -7.43
C ALA A 87 15.61 16.75 -6.64
N ALA A 88 15.28 16.85 -5.35
CA ALA A 88 14.95 15.70 -4.51
C ALA A 88 13.72 14.94 -5.05
N GLN A 89 12.69 15.67 -5.47
CA GLN A 89 11.49 15.09 -6.07
C GLN A 89 11.80 14.36 -7.39
N ALA A 90 12.63 14.97 -8.26
CA ALA A 90 13.08 14.34 -9.50
C ALA A 90 13.91 13.07 -9.24
N TYR A 91 14.83 13.09 -8.27
CA TYR A 91 15.57 11.89 -7.87
C TYR A 91 14.64 10.78 -7.36
N LEU A 92 13.66 11.10 -6.51
CA LEU A 92 12.68 10.11 -6.05
C LEU A 92 11.88 9.54 -7.23
N ALA A 93 11.46 10.38 -8.18
CA ALA A 93 10.76 9.94 -9.39
C ALA A 93 11.60 8.98 -10.24
N GLY A 94 12.92 9.06 -10.20
CA GLY A 94 13.85 8.13 -10.86
C GLY A 94 14.25 6.89 -10.05
N GLY A 95 13.74 6.77 -8.82
CA GLY A 95 14.10 5.72 -7.86
C GLY A 95 15.44 5.94 -7.14
N ARG A 96 16.03 7.13 -7.27
CA ARG A 96 17.30 7.54 -6.63
C ARG A 96 17.05 8.00 -5.19
N THR A 97 16.56 7.09 -4.35
CA THR A 97 16.12 7.38 -2.98
C THR A 97 17.26 7.91 -2.10
N ARG A 98 18.48 7.40 -2.29
CA ARG A 98 19.67 7.87 -1.57
C ARG A 98 20.00 9.31 -1.93
N GLN A 99 20.11 9.62 -3.23
CA GLN A 99 20.38 11.00 -3.70
C GLN A 99 19.26 11.97 -3.30
N ALA A 100 18.00 11.54 -3.33
CA ALA A 100 16.88 12.35 -2.86
C ALA A 100 17.03 12.71 -1.37
N ARG A 101 17.36 11.72 -0.53
CA ARG A 101 17.58 11.94 0.91
C ARG A 101 18.79 12.84 1.18
N GLU A 102 19.91 12.63 0.49
CA GLU A 102 21.10 13.48 0.57
C GLU A 102 20.80 14.93 0.16
N THR A 103 19.99 15.11 -0.88
CA THR A 103 19.56 16.44 -1.35
C THR A 103 18.72 17.17 -0.30
N LEU A 104 17.80 16.46 0.37
CA LEU A 104 16.98 17.02 1.45
C LEU A 104 17.80 17.34 2.69
N ALA A 105 18.71 16.45 3.08
CA ALA A 105 19.61 16.68 4.23
C ALA A 105 20.49 17.93 4.07
N GLY A 106 20.73 18.37 2.83
CA GLY A 106 21.46 19.61 2.54
C GLY A 106 20.63 20.89 2.70
N LEU A 107 19.31 20.83 2.88
CA LEU A 107 18.48 22.02 3.07
C LEU A 107 18.78 22.68 4.43
N ALA A 108 19.27 23.91 4.40
CA ALA A 108 19.47 24.68 5.62
C ALA A 108 18.12 25.15 6.17
N SER A 109 17.73 24.72 7.37
CA SER A 109 16.41 25.01 7.93
C SER A 109 16.12 26.51 8.06
N GLY A 110 17.15 27.35 8.21
CA GLY A 110 17.03 28.82 8.22
C GLY A 110 16.79 29.49 6.86
N GLU A 111 16.95 28.75 5.75
CA GLU A 111 16.67 29.23 4.38
C GLU A 111 15.24 28.89 3.91
N LEU A 112 14.51 28.05 4.66
CA LEU A 112 13.18 27.57 4.29
C LEU A 112 12.10 28.60 4.67
N VAL A 113 11.21 28.89 3.72
CA VAL A 113 10.02 29.70 3.97
C VAL A 113 8.76 28.83 4.10
N GLY A 114 7.65 29.43 4.54
CA GLY A 114 6.37 28.73 4.71
C GLY A 114 5.95 27.96 3.45
N GLY A 115 5.63 26.69 3.60
CA GLY A 115 5.33 25.75 2.52
C GLY A 115 6.53 24.95 2.02
N GLN A 116 7.78 25.43 2.15
CA GLN A 116 8.97 24.67 1.76
C GLN A 116 9.34 23.62 2.81
N LEU A 117 9.29 24.00 4.09
CA LEU A 117 9.55 23.08 5.21
C LEU A 117 8.54 21.93 5.23
N GLU A 118 7.26 22.24 5.03
CA GLU A 118 6.21 21.23 5.05
C GLU A 118 6.34 20.30 3.84
N ARG A 119 6.67 20.82 2.65
CA ARG A 119 6.96 19.99 1.48
C ARG A 119 8.20 19.13 1.65
N SER A 120 9.26 19.61 2.31
CA SER A 120 10.43 18.80 2.60
C SER A 120 10.07 17.64 3.53
N GLN A 121 9.31 17.89 4.59
CA GLN A 121 8.85 16.87 5.54
C GLN A 121 7.89 15.85 4.92
N LEU A 122 7.02 16.27 4.00
CA LEU A 122 6.19 15.35 3.22
C LEU A 122 7.05 14.44 2.32
N LEU A 123 8.08 15.00 1.65
CA LEU A 123 8.98 14.22 0.80
C LEU A 123 9.90 13.28 1.59
N GLU A 124 10.37 13.70 2.77
CA GLU A 124 11.07 12.83 3.73
C GLU A 124 10.18 11.65 4.15
N SER A 125 8.91 11.93 4.47
CA SER A 125 7.95 10.89 4.85
C SER A 125 7.73 9.88 3.72
N GLU A 126 7.71 10.31 2.46
CA GLU A 126 7.65 9.41 1.29
C GLU A 126 8.89 8.51 1.19
N LEU A 127 10.08 9.07 1.40
CA LEU A 127 11.34 8.32 1.39
C LEU A 127 11.40 7.31 2.54
N ASP A 128 10.83 7.64 3.70
CA ASP A 128 10.72 6.72 4.84
C ASP A 128 9.78 5.56 4.53
N LEU A 129 8.66 5.80 3.85
CA LEU A 129 7.77 4.72 3.39
C LEU A 129 8.44 3.80 2.39
N VAL A 130 9.18 4.35 1.41
CA VAL A 130 9.98 3.55 0.47
C VAL A 130 11.06 2.74 1.18
N ALA A 131 11.62 3.26 2.28
CA ALA A 131 12.60 2.58 3.11
C ALA A 131 11.99 1.57 4.11
N GLY A 132 10.65 1.40 4.11
CA GLY A 132 9.96 0.51 5.04
C GLY A 132 9.94 0.99 6.50
N GLN A 133 10.01 2.31 6.71
CA GLN A 133 10.05 2.98 8.02
C GLN A 133 8.74 3.77 8.31
N PRO A 134 7.57 3.12 8.36
CA PRO A 134 6.29 3.81 8.50
C PRO A 134 6.16 4.60 9.80
N LYS A 135 6.77 4.13 10.90
CA LYS A 135 6.74 4.83 12.21
C LYS A 135 7.42 6.19 12.17
N SER A 136 8.52 6.29 11.44
CA SER A 136 9.23 7.57 11.22
C SER A 136 8.33 8.54 10.46
N ALA A 137 7.77 8.10 9.33
CA ALA A 137 6.81 8.88 8.55
C ALA A 137 5.60 9.32 9.39
N ILE A 138 4.97 8.43 10.16
CA ILE A 138 3.84 8.76 11.03
C ILE A 138 4.22 9.84 12.06
N ALA A 139 5.39 9.72 12.69
CA ALA A 139 5.85 10.67 13.69
C ALA A 139 6.05 12.07 13.08
N THR A 140 6.65 12.15 11.90
CA THR A 140 6.84 13.41 11.16
C THR A 140 5.48 14.00 10.73
N LEU A 141 4.63 13.20 10.08
CA LEU A 141 3.35 13.66 9.53
C LEU A 141 2.35 14.14 10.59
N LYS A 142 2.41 13.60 11.81
CA LYS A 142 1.56 14.03 12.94
C LYS A 142 2.02 15.34 13.58
N ARG A 143 3.29 15.72 13.45
CA ARG A 143 3.85 16.95 14.02
C ARG A 143 3.69 18.17 13.11
N LEU A 144 3.39 17.95 11.83
CA LEU A 144 3.11 19.02 10.88
C LEU A 144 1.95 19.90 11.39
N PRO A 145 2.05 21.24 11.27
CA PRO A 145 0.97 22.15 11.65
C PRO A 145 -0.22 22.02 10.69
N LEU A 146 -1.27 22.81 10.91
CA LEU A 146 -2.36 22.92 9.94
C LEU A 146 -1.82 23.45 8.60
N LEU A 147 -2.09 22.71 7.52
CA LEU A 147 -1.56 23.01 6.18
C LEU A 147 -2.63 23.63 5.28
N ALA A 148 -2.17 24.33 4.23
CA ALA A 148 -3.03 24.69 3.10
C ALA A 148 -3.65 23.42 2.47
N LYS A 149 -4.88 23.53 1.96
CA LYS A 149 -5.71 22.38 1.49
C LYS A 149 -4.93 21.37 0.62
N PRO A 150 -4.13 21.76 -0.40
CA PRO A 150 -3.40 20.79 -1.22
C PRO A 150 -2.36 19.97 -0.44
N LEU A 151 -1.64 20.61 0.50
CA LEU A 151 -0.64 19.93 1.32
C LEU A 151 -1.30 19.08 2.41
N GLU A 152 -2.43 19.52 2.97
CA GLU A 152 -3.18 18.71 3.93
C GLU A 152 -3.75 17.43 3.29
N ILE A 153 -4.24 17.52 2.04
CA ILE A 153 -4.65 16.34 1.26
C ILE A 153 -3.48 15.35 1.12
N ARG A 154 -2.31 15.83 0.71
CA ARG A 154 -1.10 15.00 0.58
C ARG A 154 -0.68 14.40 1.92
N ARG A 155 -0.70 15.19 3.00
CA ARG A 155 -0.33 14.77 4.36
C ARG A 155 -1.25 13.66 4.87
N LEU A 156 -2.56 13.82 4.77
CA LEU A 156 -3.53 12.83 5.22
C LEU A 156 -3.45 11.54 4.38
N GLY A 157 -3.24 11.67 3.07
CA GLY A 157 -2.99 10.53 2.19
C GLY A 157 -1.75 9.75 2.60
N LEU A 158 -0.62 10.42 2.83
CA LEU A 158 0.61 9.80 3.31
C LEU A 158 0.45 9.18 4.70
N LEU A 159 -0.28 9.85 5.60
CA LEU A 159 -0.52 9.36 6.95
C LEU A 159 -1.34 8.07 6.91
N ALA A 160 -2.40 8.01 6.10
CA ALA A 160 -3.17 6.81 5.88
C ALA A 160 -2.31 5.66 5.32
N ALA A 161 -1.49 5.96 4.29
CA ALA A 161 -0.57 4.98 3.72
C ALA A 161 0.41 4.43 4.77
N ALA A 162 1.01 5.32 5.56
CA ALA A 162 1.97 4.97 6.60
C ALA A 162 1.34 4.11 7.68
N GLN A 163 0.15 4.48 8.17
CA GLN A 163 -0.61 3.71 9.17
C GLN A 163 -1.00 2.33 8.66
N ARG A 164 -1.38 2.22 7.38
CA ARG A 164 -1.67 0.93 6.76
C ARG A 164 -0.44 0.03 6.69
N ILE A 165 0.71 0.58 6.27
CA ILE A 165 1.99 -0.14 6.25
C ILE A 165 2.43 -0.50 7.68
N ASP A 166 2.12 0.32 8.68
CA ASP A 166 2.33 0.01 10.11
C ASP A 166 1.35 -1.02 10.68
N ASN A 167 0.41 -1.51 9.85
CA ASN A 167 -0.65 -2.45 10.20
C ASN A 167 -1.63 -1.90 11.28
N ASP A 168 -1.92 -0.60 11.21
CA ASP A 168 -2.99 0.09 11.95
C ASP A 168 -4.10 0.58 10.97
N PRO A 169 -4.96 -0.35 10.50
CA PRO A 169 -6.01 -0.03 9.53
C PRO A 169 -7.08 0.90 10.09
N ILE A 170 -7.32 0.91 11.41
CA ILE A 170 -8.30 1.79 12.04
C ILE A 170 -7.82 3.24 12.01
N ALA A 171 -6.56 3.49 12.39
CA ALA A 171 -5.98 4.82 12.29
C ALA A 171 -5.90 5.28 10.83
N SER A 172 -5.56 4.39 9.90
CA SER A 172 -5.61 4.67 8.46
C SER A 172 -7.01 5.08 8.02
N ALA A 173 -8.05 4.35 8.42
CA ALA A 173 -9.43 4.68 8.07
C ALA A 173 -9.89 6.02 8.66
N LYS A 174 -9.46 6.37 9.88
CA LYS A 174 -9.70 7.70 10.48
C LYS A 174 -9.03 8.82 9.67
N SER A 175 -7.79 8.62 9.21
CA SER A 175 -7.10 9.59 8.34
C SER A 175 -7.81 9.77 7.00
N LEU A 176 -8.31 8.68 6.40
CA LEU A 176 -9.10 8.72 5.15
C LEU A 176 -10.47 9.36 5.37
N ALA A 177 -11.11 9.15 6.53
CA ALA A 177 -12.36 9.82 6.87
C ALA A 177 -12.18 11.34 7.03
N LYS A 178 -11.07 11.78 7.62
CA LYS A 178 -10.70 13.20 7.68
C LYS A 178 -10.41 13.75 6.29
N LEU A 179 -9.71 12.97 5.44
CA LEU A 179 -9.42 13.34 4.06
C LEU A 179 -10.70 13.47 3.21
N ASP A 180 -11.73 12.66 3.47
CA ASP A 180 -13.01 12.69 2.74
C ASP A 180 -13.64 14.10 2.75
N GLY A 181 -13.57 14.81 3.87
CA GLY A 181 -14.11 16.16 4.03
C GLY A 181 -13.36 17.25 3.25
N LEU A 182 -12.21 16.93 2.66
CA LEU A 182 -11.42 17.86 1.83
C LEU A 182 -11.53 17.56 0.34
N LEU A 183 -12.15 16.43 -0.03
CA LEU A 183 -12.22 15.95 -1.40
C LEU A 183 -13.63 16.08 -1.96
N ASP A 184 -13.73 16.18 -3.28
CA ASP A 184 -14.97 16.26 -4.03
C ASP A 184 -14.95 15.30 -5.22
N GLY A 185 -16.14 15.02 -5.79
CA GLY A 185 -16.29 14.22 -7.02
C GLY A 185 -15.60 12.84 -6.97
N ALA A 186 -14.89 12.50 -8.06
CA ALA A 186 -14.21 11.21 -8.19
C ALA A 186 -13.12 11.00 -7.12
N ALA A 187 -12.37 12.04 -6.76
CA ALA A 187 -11.34 11.93 -5.73
C ALA A 187 -11.94 11.53 -4.38
N ARG A 188 -13.09 12.10 -4.03
CA ARG A 188 -13.82 11.71 -2.82
C ARG A 188 -14.31 10.26 -2.89
N LEU A 189 -14.90 9.85 -4.01
CA LEU A 189 -15.37 8.47 -4.22
C LEU A 189 -14.23 7.45 -4.05
N ASN A 190 -13.07 7.71 -4.65
CA ASN A 190 -11.91 6.82 -4.58
C ASN A 190 -11.29 6.79 -3.18
N ASN A 191 -11.35 7.90 -2.44
CA ASN A 191 -11.02 7.92 -1.02
C ASN A 191 -11.99 7.06 -0.19
N GLN A 192 -13.30 7.11 -0.45
CA GLN A 192 -14.29 6.26 0.23
C GLN A 192 -14.09 4.77 -0.07
N VAL A 193 -13.76 4.42 -1.32
CA VAL A 193 -13.35 3.05 -1.68
C VAL A 193 -12.13 2.64 -0.85
N SER A 194 -11.13 3.51 -0.76
CA SER A 194 -9.90 3.25 0.00
C SER A 194 -10.16 3.05 1.49
N LEU A 195 -11.08 3.84 2.06
CA LEU A 195 -11.51 3.76 3.46
C LEU A 195 -12.17 2.43 3.74
N VAL A 196 -13.21 2.07 2.97
CA VAL A 196 -13.94 0.82 3.14
C VAL A 196 -13.03 -0.38 2.91
N ALA A 197 -12.17 -0.35 1.88
CA ALA A 197 -11.21 -1.42 1.60
C ALA A 197 -10.20 -1.61 2.73
N THR A 198 -9.78 -0.51 3.38
CA THR A 198 -8.89 -0.57 4.55
C THR A 198 -9.59 -1.28 5.72
N LEU A 199 -10.86 -0.96 5.98
CA LEU A 199 -11.64 -1.60 7.04
C LEU A 199 -12.01 -3.05 6.72
N ALA A 200 -12.27 -3.39 5.46
CA ALA A 200 -12.68 -4.73 5.05
C ALA A 200 -11.60 -5.81 5.27
N LEU A 201 -10.34 -5.40 5.52
CA LEU A 201 -9.22 -6.29 5.80
C LEU A 201 -8.96 -6.54 7.29
N ILE A 202 -9.73 -5.91 8.20
CA ILE A 202 -9.62 -6.15 9.64
C ILE A 202 -10.38 -7.43 10.05
N GLY A 203 -10.10 -7.93 11.25
CA GLY A 203 -10.80 -9.09 11.82
C GLY A 203 -12.30 -8.84 11.97
N GLU A 204 -13.10 -9.89 11.89
CA GLU A 204 -14.55 -9.84 11.96
C GLU A 204 -15.06 -9.32 13.30
N ASP A 205 -14.54 -9.84 14.41
CA ASP A 205 -14.82 -9.31 15.74
C ASP A 205 -14.51 -7.80 15.84
N GLU A 206 -13.36 -7.37 15.34
CA GLU A 206 -12.96 -5.95 15.37
C GLU A 206 -13.93 -5.08 14.59
N LEU A 207 -14.27 -5.54 13.39
CA LEU A 207 -15.20 -4.86 12.51
C LEU A 207 -16.61 -4.78 13.12
N MET A 208 -17.06 -5.84 13.80
CA MET A 208 -18.32 -5.83 14.56
C MET A 208 -18.28 -4.88 15.76
N ARG A 209 -17.15 -4.79 16.48
CA ARG A 209 -17.01 -3.82 17.57
C ARG A 209 -17.09 -2.39 17.04
N LEU A 210 -16.38 -2.08 15.96
CA LEU A 210 -16.42 -0.76 15.33
C LEU A 210 -17.82 -0.41 14.81
N SER A 211 -18.54 -1.36 14.21
CA SER A 211 -19.90 -1.10 13.70
C SER A 211 -20.92 -0.85 14.80
N ARG A 212 -20.68 -1.35 16.02
CA ARG A 212 -21.56 -1.16 17.18
C ARG A 212 -21.15 0.01 18.08
N ALA A 213 -19.94 0.55 17.90
CA ALA A 213 -19.44 1.65 18.70
C ALA A 213 -20.12 2.98 18.31
N ASP A 214 -20.29 3.86 19.28
CA ASP A 214 -20.81 5.22 19.04
C ASP A 214 -19.69 6.15 18.54
N LEU A 215 -19.26 5.94 17.29
CA LEU A 215 -18.15 6.65 16.64
C LEU A 215 -18.62 7.53 15.47
N GLY A 216 -19.87 8.00 15.50
CA GLY A 216 -20.46 8.80 14.43
C GLY A 216 -20.42 8.08 13.07
N ALA A 217 -19.84 8.72 12.04
CA ALA A 217 -19.74 8.13 10.71
C ALA A 217 -18.87 6.85 10.66
N MET A 218 -17.93 6.66 11.60
CA MET A 218 -17.05 5.48 11.54
C MET A 218 -17.77 4.15 11.77
N SER A 219 -18.84 4.12 12.56
CA SER A 219 -19.64 2.90 12.70
C SER A 219 -20.32 2.53 11.38
N GLY A 220 -20.84 3.53 10.66
CA GLY A 220 -21.41 3.33 9.32
C GLY A 220 -20.38 2.86 8.29
N TRP A 221 -19.15 3.39 8.32
CA TRP A 221 -18.07 2.88 7.48
C TRP A 221 -17.73 1.41 7.75
N ALA A 222 -17.73 0.99 9.03
CA ALA A 222 -17.54 -0.40 9.41
C ALA A 222 -18.71 -1.30 8.94
N GLU A 223 -19.95 -0.82 9.01
CA GLU A 223 -21.12 -1.51 8.44
C GLU A 223 -20.99 -1.73 6.93
N ILE A 224 -20.56 -0.70 6.17
CA ILE A 224 -20.32 -0.85 4.72
C ILE A 224 -19.23 -1.89 4.46
N ALA A 225 -18.14 -1.88 5.23
CA ALA A 225 -17.08 -2.88 5.10
C ALA A 225 -17.59 -4.31 5.38
N GLN A 226 -18.54 -4.51 6.31
CA GLN A 226 -19.20 -5.82 6.50
C GLN A 226 -19.99 -6.25 5.25
N LEU A 227 -20.72 -5.31 4.62
CA LEU A 227 -21.42 -5.59 3.36
C LEU A 227 -20.43 -6.03 2.27
N THR A 228 -19.30 -5.34 2.13
CA THR A 228 -18.27 -5.70 1.14
C THR A 228 -17.62 -7.05 1.43
N ARG A 229 -17.42 -7.43 2.70
CA ARG A 229 -16.91 -8.77 3.04
C ARG A 229 -17.90 -9.87 2.72
N SER A 230 -19.20 -9.58 2.81
CA SER A 230 -20.29 -10.54 2.64
C SER A 230 -20.73 -10.70 1.18
N HIS A 231 -20.60 -9.63 0.38
CA HIS A 231 -21.16 -9.54 -0.97
C HIS A 231 -20.15 -9.03 -2.03
N GLY A 232 -18.89 -8.78 -1.68
CA GLY A 232 -17.89 -8.22 -2.60
C GLY A 232 -17.56 -9.10 -3.81
N ALA A 233 -17.89 -10.39 -3.79
CA ALA A 233 -17.75 -11.28 -4.93
C ALA A 233 -18.91 -11.16 -5.96
N ASP A 234 -19.97 -10.43 -5.62
CA ASP A 234 -21.14 -10.17 -6.45
C ASP A 234 -21.46 -8.65 -6.47
N PRO A 235 -21.01 -7.92 -7.50
CA PRO A 235 -21.23 -6.49 -7.62
C PRO A 235 -22.71 -6.06 -7.55
N GLN A 236 -23.62 -6.86 -8.11
CA GLN A 236 -25.05 -6.53 -8.14
C GLN A 236 -25.66 -6.68 -6.75
N ARG A 237 -25.33 -7.78 -6.06
CA ARG A 237 -25.79 -8.03 -4.68
C ARG A 237 -25.25 -6.98 -3.72
N LEU A 238 -23.98 -6.58 -3.87
CA LEU A 238 -23.36 -5.52 -3.07
C LEU A 238 -24.08 -4.17 -3.28
N ASP A 239 -24.37 -3.79 -4.53
CA ASP A 239 -25.10 -2.54 -4.85
C ASP A 239 -26.49 -2.51 -4.20
N VAL A 240 -27.25 -3.61 -4.28
CA VAL A 240 -28.57 -3.71 -3.65
C VAL A 240 -28.48 -3.58 -2.13
N ALA A 241 -27.58 -4.34 -1.49
CA ALA A 241 -27.41 -4.30 -0.03
C ALA A 241 -26.97 -2.90 0.45
N TYR A 242 -26.07 -2.26 -0.28
CA TYR A 242 -25.60 -0.91 0.02
C TYR A 242 -26.70 0.15 -0.11
N ARG A 243 -27.52 0.09 -1.18
CA ARG A 243 -28.65 1.02 -1.35
C ARG A 243 -29.66 0.91 -0.19
N GLN A 244 -29.97 -0.31 0.26
CA GLN A 244 -30.83 -0.53 1.42
C GLN A 244 -30.22 0.02 2.71
N TRP A 245 -28.90 -0.15 2.88
CA TRP A 245 -28.18 0.41 4.02
C TRP A 245 -28.24 1.96 4.02
N ARG A 246 -28.00 2.61 2.87
CA ARG A 246 -28.07 4.08 2.74
C ARG A 246 -29.45 4.65 3.08
N GLN A 247 -30.53 3.95 2.72
CA GLN A 247 -31.90 4.36 3.07
C GLN A 247 -32.12 4.41 4.60
N ARG A 248 -31.43 3.57 5.37
CA ARG A 248 -31.48 3.58 6.84
C ARG A 248 -30.51 4.57 7.47
N ARG A 249 -29.43 4.94 6.77
CA ARG A 249 -28.33 5.81 7.24
C ARG A 249 -28.29 7.12 6.46
N THR A 250 -29.39 7.86 6.43
CA THR A 250 -29.58 9.04 5.56
C THR A 250 -28.59 10.19 5.80
N ALA A 251 -28.08 10.36 7.01
CA ALA A 251 -27.10 11.39 7.36
C ALA A 251 -25.63 10.98 7.13
N HIS A 252 -25.38 9.75 6.68
CA HIS A 252 -24.01 9.25 6.51
C HIS A 252 -23.33 9.83 5.26
N PRO A 253 -22.04 10.22 5.31
CA PRO A 253 -21.33 10.86 4.18
C PRO A 253 -21.04 9.96 2.96
N ALA A 254 -21.55 8.72 2.94
CA ALA A 254 -21.19 7.76 1.91
C ALA A 254 -21.94 8.04 0.59
N LEU A 255 -21.17 8.13 -0.49
CA LEU A 255 -21.67 8.49 -1.81
C LEU A 255 -22.52 7.36 -2.41
N PRO A 256 -23.58 7.68 -3.17
CA PRO A 256 -24.44 6.68 -3.82
C PRO A 256 -23.70 5.64 -4.66
N GLU A 257 -22.60 6.03 -5.30
CA GLU A 257 -21.83 5.25 -6.28
C GLU A 257 -20.83 4.29 -5.61
N LEU A 258 -20.61 4.41 -4.29
CA LEU A 258 -19.53 3.72 -3.58
C LEU A 258 -19.51 2.20 -3.77
N ALA A 259 -20.65 1.51 -3.71
CA ALA A 259 -20.67 0.06 -3.86
C ALA A 259 -20.21 -0.39 -5.26
N ARG A 260 -20.60 0.35 -6.31
CA ARG A 260 -20.21 0.07 -7.70
C ARG A 260 -18.75 0.43 -7.95
N ALA A 261 -18.31 1.54 -7.35
CA ALA A 261 -16.91 1.96 -7.33
C ALA A 261 -16.02 0.91 -6.66
N TYR A 262 -16.42 0.39 -5.50
CA TYR A 262 -15.72 -0.64 -4.74
C TYR A 262 -15.61 -1.96 -5.50
N ALA A 263 -16.69 -2.40 -6.15
CA ALA A 263 -16.72 -3.63 -6.94
C ALA A 263 -15.87 -3.59 -8.22
N GLY A 264 -15.18 -2.47 -8.50
CA GLY A 264 -14.30 -2.31 -9.65
C GLY A 264 -15.01 -1.81 -10.92
N ASN A 265 -16.30 -1.45 -10.87
CA ASN A 265 -17.08 -1.11 -12.06
C ASN A 265 -17.05 0.39 -12.42
N GLU A 266 -16.78 1.30 -11.47
CA GLU A 266 -16.92 2.76 -11.70
C GLU A 266 -15.73 3.60 -11.23
N ALA A 267 -14.86 3.07 -10.35
CA ALA A 267 -13.74 3.80 -9.74
C ALA A 267 -12.47 3.93 -10.62
N GLY A 268 -12.59 3.95 -11.94
CA GLY A 268 -11.46 4.05 -12.86
C GLY A 268 -11.87 4.90 -14.05
N GLY A 269 -11.00 5.81 -14.49
CA GLY A 269 -11.31 6.77 -15.55
C GLY A 269 -11.84 6.12 -16.84
N ASP A 270 -12.44 6.93 -17.71
CA ASP A 270 -13.06 6.46 -18.95
C ASP A 270 -12.07 5.62 -19.77
N MET A 271 -12.37 4.33 -19.87
CA MET A 271 -11.57 3.27 -20.48
C MET A 271 -12.38 2.50 -21.53
N GLN A 272 -13.59 3.00 -21.83
CA GLN A 272 -14.49 2.40 -22.79
C GLN A 272 -13.81 2.28 -24.16
N GLY A 273 -13.76 1.05 -24.70
CA GLY A 273 -13.19 0.79 -26.02
C GLY A 273 -11.66 0.81 -26.12
N ARG A 274 -10.93 0.91 -25.00
CA ARG A 274 -9.45 0.85 -25.03
C ARG A 274 -8.93 -0.56 -25.31
N HIS A 275 -7.77 -0.60 -25.97
CA HIS A 275 -7.09 -1.82 -26.36
C HIS A 275 -5.95 -2.16 -25.39
N LEU A 276 -6.00 -3.37 -24.83
CA LEU A 276 -5.07 -3.87 -23.84
C LEU A 276 -4.29 -5.06 -24.42
N THR A 277 -2.97 -4.92 -24.50
CA THR A 277 -2.08 -6.03 -24.86
C THR A 277 -1.60 -6.77 -23.63
N VAL A 278 -1.73 -8.09 -23.64
CA VAL A 278 -1.24 -8.98 -22.58
C VAL A 278 -0.02 -9.77 -23.07
N MET A 279 1.15 -9.42 -22.54
CA MET A 279 2.45 -9.98 -22.87
C MET A 279 2.85 -11.10 -21.88
N LEU A 280 2.48 -12.35 -22.18
CA LEU A 280 2.71 -13.49 -21.28
C LEU A 280 3.42 -14.64 -22.02
N PRO A 281 4.37 -15.36 -21.36
CA PRO A 281 5.04 -16.48 -21.99
C PRO A 281 4.05 -17.61 -22.25
N ASN A 282 4.08 -18.21 -23.44
CA ASN A 282 3.30 -19.40 -23.77
C ASN A 282 4.08 -20.71 -23.57
N GLY A 283 5.40 -20.63 -23.35
CA GLY A 283 6.31 -21.76 -23.27
C GLY A 283 7.25 -21.71 -22.06
N GLY A 284 8.15 -22.70 -22.00
CA GLY A 284 9.15 -22.81 -20.94
C GLY A 284 8.55 -23.07 -19.54
N ARG A 285 9.36 -22.83 -18.51
CA ARG A 285 9.00 -23.11 -17.11
C ARG A 285 7.86 -22.24 -16.56
N PHE A 286 7.53 -21.13 -17.22
CA PHE A 286 6.51 -20.18 -16.78
C PHE A 286 5.16 -20.35 -17.50
N ALA A 287 5.05 -21.27 -18.47
CA ALA A 287 3.82 -21.45 -19.25
C ALA A 287 2.58 -21.70 -18.38
N ALA A 288 2.68 -22.58 -17.38
CA ALA A 288 1.57 -22.88 -16.47
C ALA A 288 1.16 -21.67 -15.62
N ALA A 289 2.14 -20.93 -15.11
CA ALA A 289 1.92 -19.70 -14.34
C ALA A 289 1.25 -18.61 -15.20
N ALA A 290 1.78 -18.39 -16.41
CA ALA A 290 1.25 -17.44 -17.37
C ALA A 290 -0.16 -17.80 -17.85
N LYS A 291 -0.45 -19.11 -18.04
CA LYS A 291 -1.80 -19.57 -18.33
C LYS A 291 -2.76 -19.23 -17.18
N ALA A 292 -2.38 -19.46 -15.93
CA ALA A 292 -3.25 -19.15 -14.79
C ALA A 292 -3.57 -17.65 -14.71
N VAL A 293 -2.58 -16.78 -14.90
CA VAL A 293 -2.78 -15.32 -14.99
C VAL A 293 -3.73 -14.98 -16.15
N ARG A 294 -3.47 -15.53 -17.35
CA ARG A 294 -4.30 -15.29 -18.54
C ARG A 294 -5.76 -15.68 -18.31
N ASP A 295 -6.00 -16.85 -17.74
CA ASP A 295 -7.34 -17.33 -17.42
C ASP A 295 -8.05 -16.36 -16.46
N GLY A 296 -7.34 -15.81 -15.47
CA GLY A 296 -7.84 -14.79 -14.55
C GLY A 296 -8.21 -13.48 -15.25
N ILE A 297 -7.32 -12.94 -16.10
CA ILE A 297 -7.59 -11.73 -16.89
C ILE A 297 -8.85 -11.91 -17.74
N GLN A 298 -8.94 -13.04 -18.45
CA GLN A 298 -10.10 -13.34 -19.29
C GLN A 298 -11.39 -13.52 -18.48
N ALA A 299 -11.30 -14.09 -17.27
CA ALA A 299 -12.44 -14.22 -16.38
C ALA A 299 -12.97 -12.86 -15.92
N ALA A 300 -12.09 -11.96 -15.48
CA ALA A 300 -12.48 -10.60 -15.12
C ALA A 300 -13.10 -9.85 -16.31
N SER A 301 -12.47 -9.91 -17.49
CA SER A 301 -12.98 -9.28 -18.70
C SER A 301 -14.38 -9.76 -19.11
N ARG A 302 -14.71 -11.04 -18.92
CA ARG A 302 -16.06 -11.57 -19.21
C ARG A 302 -17.14 -11.04 -18.25
N LEU A 303 -16.76 -10.68 -17.03
CA LEU A 303 -17.69 -10.17 -16.02
C LEU A 303 -17.99 -8.69 -16.21
N ASP A 304 -17.11 -7.95 -16.90
CA ASP A 304 -17.41 -6.57 -17.27
C ASP A 304 -18.59 -6.48 -18.24
N PRO A 305 -19.48 -5.49 -18.05
CA PRO A 305 -20.46 -5.09 -19.03
C PRO A 305 -19.83 -4.86 -20.41
N VAL A 306 -20.54 -5.20 -21.49
CA VAL A 306 -20.03 -5.14 -22.86
C VAL A 306 -19.51 -3.74 -23.23
N ASP A 307 -20.20 -2.71 -22.75
CA ASP A 307 -19.85 -1.30 -22.97
C ASP A 307 -18.57 -0.88 -22.24
N ARG A 308 -18.15 -1.57 -21.18
CA ARG A 308 -16.95 -1.23 -20.39
C ARG A 308 -15.79 -2.20 -20.59
N ARG A 309 -16.02 -3.31 -21.29
CA ARG A 309 -15.04 -4.37 -21.52
C ARG A 309 -13.89 -3.86 -22.39
N LEU A 310 -12.65 -4.09 -21.93
CA LEU A 310 -11.45 -3.81 -22.70
C LEU A 310 -11.29 -4.79 -23.86
N SER A 311 -10.82 -4.31 -25.02
CA SER A 311 -10.40 -5.18 -26.11
C SER A 311 -9.05 -5.81 -25.77
N LEU A 312 -8.94 -7.14 -25.86
CA LEU A 312 -7.73 -7.88 -25.45
C LEU A 312 -7.00 -8.49 -26.65
N ASP A 313 -5.70 -8.22 -26.80
CA ASP A 313 -4.78 -9.02 -27.60
C ASP A 313 -3.69 -9.65 -26.73
N PHE A 314 -3.12 -10.76 -27.22
CA PHE A 314 -2.10 -11.50 -26.48
C PHE A 314 -0.83 -11.63 -27.31
N ALA A 315 0.30 -11.33 -26.68
CA ALA A 315 1.63 -11.50 -27.26
C ALA A 315 2.47 -12.46 -26.43
N ASP A 316 3.21 -13.34 -27.10
CA ASP A 316 4.12 -14.27 -26.46
C ASP A 316 5.41 -13.57 -26.01
N SER A 317 5.65 -13.56 -24.70
CA SER A 317 6.83 -12.95 -24.09
C SER A 317 7.87 -13.96 -23.58
N THR A 318 7.84 -15.21 -24.06
CA THR A 318 8.81 -16.27 -23.70
C THR A 318 10.27 -15.86 -23.93
N HIS A 319 10.53 -14.96 -24.88
CA HIS A 319 11.87 -14.43 -25.20
C HIS A 319 12.08 -13.05 -24.57
N ALA A 320 12.61 -13.02 -23.35
CA ALA A 320 12.78 -11.80 -22.55
C ALA A 320 13.57 -10.69 -23.25
N GLU A 321 14.56 -11.04 -24.08
CA GLU A 321 15.38 -10.10 -24.84
C GLU A 321 14.57 -9.32 -25.90
N ARG A 322 13.42 -9.85 -26.32
CA ARG A 322 12.52 -9.22 -27.30
C ARG A 322 11.45 -8.35 -26.66
N VAL A 323 11.34 -8.30 -25.33
CA VAL A 323 10.22 -7.66 -24.63
C VAL A 323 10.06 -6.18 -25.01
N ARG A 324 11.14 -5.43 -25.22
CA ARG A 324 11.08 -4.03 -25.65
C ARG A 324 10.52 -3.87 -27.06
N ALA A 325 10.90 -4.78 -27.97
CA ALA A 325 10.37 -4.78 -29.33
C ALA A 325 8.89 -5.21 -29.34
N LEU A 326 8.50 -6.19 -28.51
CA LEU A 326 7.11 -6.60 -28.32
C LEU A 326 6.25 -5.47 -27.76
N HIS A 327 6.76 -4.72 -26.78
CA HIS A 327 6.10 -3.54 -26.21
C HIS A 327 5.89 -2.45 -27.26
N ALA A 328 6.92 -2.13 -28.04
CA ALA A 328 6.81 -1.18 -29.16
C ALA A 328 5.80 -1.66 -30.23
N ALA A 329 5.78 -2.95 -30.54
CA ALA A 329 4.83 -3.54 -31.48
C ALA A 329 3.39 -3.51 -30.95
N ALA A 330 3.17 -3.65 -29.65
CA ALA A 330 1.86 -3.50 -29.01
C ALA A 330 1.33 -2.07 -29.21
N ILE A 331 2.16 -1.06 -28.93
CA ILE A 331 1.81 0.35 -29.16
C ILE A 331 1.49 0.61 -30.64
N ALA A 332 2.29 0.06 -31.57
CA ALA A 332 2.05 0.19 -33.00
C ALA A 332 0.72 -0.44 -33.47
N ARG A 333 0.20 -1.44 -32.73
CA ARG A 333 -1.13 -2.04 -32.94
C ARG A 333 -2.24 -1.29 -32.19
N GLY A 334 -1.94 -0.12 -31.63
CA GLY A 334 -2.89 0.74 -30.93
C GLY A 334 -3.19 0.30 -29.50
N ALA A 335 -2.28 -0.39 -28.82
CA ALA A 335 -2.45 -0.68 -27.40
C ALA A 335 -2.43 0.62 -26.58
N ASP A 336 -3.45 0.83 -25.75
CA ASP A 336 -3.55 1.94 -24.79
C ASP A 336 -2.88 1.62 -23.46
N ALA A 337 -2.73 0.33 -23.16
CA ALA A 337 -2.05 -0.18 -21.97
C ALA A 337 -1.50 -1.60 -22.20
N VAL A 338 -0.58 -2.02 -21.34
CA VAL A 338 0.05 -3.35 -21.41
C VAL A 338 0.02 -4.05 -20.05
N ILE A 339 -0.33 -5.33 -20.01
CA ILE A 339 -0.09 -6.21 -18.86
C ILE A 339 1.01 -7.21 -19.21
N GLY A 340 1.96 -7.39 -18.31
CA GLY A 340 3.17 -8.18 -18.51
C GLY A 340 4.42 -7.32 -18.72
N PRO A 341 5.61 -7.93 -18.77
CA PRO A 341 5.87 -9.38 -18.79
C PRO A 341 5.80 -10.04 -17.40
N LEU A 342 5.96 -11.36 -17.36
CA LEU A 342 6.00 -12.16 -16.12
C LEU A 342 7.44 -12.46 -15.65
N GLU A 343 8.41 -12.50 -16.57
CA GLU A 343 9.79 -12.91 -16.24
C GLU A 343 10.66 -11.73 -15.78
N LYS A 344 11.43 -11.91 -14.70
CA LYS A 344 12.30 -10.86 -14.14
C LYS A 344 13.26 -10.22 -15.16
N PRO A 345 13.97 -10.98 -16.02
CA PRO A 345 14.85 -10.37 -17.02
C PRO A 345 14.10 -9.46 -18.01
N ALA A 346 12.84 -9.80 -18.33
CA ALA A 346 12.01 -8.98 -19.21
C ALA A 346 11.55 -7.69 -18.51
N VAL A 347 11.23 -7.76 -17.21
CA VAL A 347 10.94 -6.56 -16.40
C VAL A 347 12.16 -5.65 -16.30
N ASP A 348 13.34 -6.23 -16.06
CA ASP A 348 14.61 -5.49 -16.02
C ASP A 348 14.88 -4.75 -17.34
N ALA A 349 14.61 -5.39 -18.48
CA ALA A 349 14.75 -4.76 -19.79
C ALA A 349 13.78 -3.59 -20.01
N LEU A 350 12.55 -3.64 -19.47
CA LEU A 350 11.61 -2.52 -19.56
C LEU A 350 12.00 -1.34 -18.65
N ILE A 351 12.58 -1.59 -17.48
CA ILE A 351 13.07 -0.53 -16.58
C ILE A 351 14.11 0.37 -17.27
N GLU A 352 14.97 -0.18 -18.13
CA GLU A 352 16.01 0.57 -18.82
C GLU A 352 15.46 1.61 -19.82
N ALA A 353 14.17 1.54 -20.18
CA ALA A 353 13.53 2.51 -21.07
C ALA A 353 13.36 3.91 -20.42
N LYS A 354 13.45 4.03 -19.09
CA LYS A 354 13.18 5.23 -18.26
C LYS A 354 11.75 5.77 -18.34
N THR A 355 11.12 5.74 -19.49
CA THR A 355 9.70 6.07 -19.71
C THR A 355 9.11 5.12 -20.72
N LEU A 356 7.94 4.56 -20.40
CA LEU A 356 7.11 3.82 -21.34
C LEU A 356 6.01 4.72 -21.88
N GLN A 357 5.67 4.57 -23.17
CA GLN A 357 4.68 5.44 -23.82
C GLN A 357 3.26 5.21 -23.29
N VAL A 358 2.96 3.97 -22.89
CA VAL A 358 1.67 3.56 -22.34
C VAL A 358 1.85 2.96 -20.95
N PRO A 359 0.86 3.10 -20.04
CA PRO A 359 0.85 2.42 -18.75
C PRO A 359 1.07 0.92 -18.93
N THR A 360 2.08 0.39 -18.24
CA THR A 360 2.50 -1.00 -18.34
C THR A 360 2.56 -1.62 -16.95
N LEU A 361 1.78 -2.68 -16.73
CA LEU A 361 1.75 -3.43 -15.49
C LEU A 361 2.57 -4.72 -15.65
N ALA A 362 3.84 -4.67 -15.30
CA ALA A 362 4.67 -5.87 -15.19
C ALA A 362 4.14 -6.77 -14.06
N LEU A 363 4.13 -8.08 -14.30
CA LEU A 363 3.63 -9.09 -13.35
C LEU A 363 4.77 -9.74 -12.55
N ASN A 364 5.85 -8.99 -12.38
CA ASN A 364 6.96 -9.29 -11.50
C ASN A 364 7.65 -7.99 -11.09
N GLU A 365 8.61 -8.09 -10.19
CA GLU A 365 9.47 -6.99 -9.81
C GLU A 365 10.87 -7.14 -10.41
N SER A 366 11.46 -6.01 -10.76
CA SER A 366 12.82 -5.91 -11.25
C SER A 366 13.84 -6.24 -10.16
N THR A 367 14.99 -6.76 -10.60
CA THR A 367 16.18 -6.91 -9.76
C THR A 367 16.91 -5.58 -9.52
N ARG A 368 16.59 -4.53 -10.28
CA ARG A 368 17.18 -3.18 -10.21
C ARG A 368 16.39 -2.30 -9.24
N THR A 369 16.49 -2.58 -7.94
CA THR A 369 15.66 -1.97 -6.88
C THR A 369 15.80 -0.46 -6.71
N GLU A 370 16.90 0.15 -7.16
CA GLU A 370 17.14 1.61 -7.12
C GLU A 370 16.84 2.32 -8.45
N ARG A 371 16.08 1.66 -9.35
CA ARG A 371 15.68 2.22 -10.64
C ARG A 371 14.17 2.17 -10.82
N ARG A 372 13.65 3.14 -11.54
CA ARG A 372 12.25 3.23 -11.94
C ARG A 372 12.16 3.69 -13.39
N ALA A 373 11.14 3.19 -14.09
CA ALA A 373 10.68 3.80 -15.34
C ALA A 373 9.29 4.41 -15.13
N LEU A 374 9.06 5.62 -15.67
CA LEU A 374 7.74 6.23 -15.72
C LEU A 374 6.80 5.37 -16.57
N ASN A 375 5.53 5.30 -16.16
CA ASN A 375 4.50 4.42 -16.72
C ASN A 375 4.79 2.91 -16.62
N LEU A 376 5.84 2.49 -15.93
CA LEU A 376 6.06 1.09 -15.56
C LEU A 376 5.64 0.87 -14.11
N PHE A 377 4.69 -0.04 -13.94
CA PHE A 377 4.18 -0.50 -12.65
C PHE A 377 4.54 -1.97 -12.47
N GLN A 378 4.82 -2.38 -11.24
CA GLN A 378 5.34 -3.72 -10.94
C GLN A 378 4.44 -4.41 -9.92
N PHE A 379 3.81 -5.50 -10.32
CA PHE A 379 2.93 -6.31 -9.48
C PHE A 379 3.58 -7.67 -9.26
N ALA A 380 3.96 -8.00 -8.02
CA ALA A 380 4.54 -9.30 -7.72
C ALA A 380 3.88 -9.97 -6.51
N LEU A 381 3.74 -11.29 -6.61
CA LEU A 381 3.43 -12.15 -5.47
C LEU A 381 4.74 -12.57 -4.77
N SER A 382 5.48 -11.60 -4.22
CA SER A 382 6.79 -11.87 -3.57
C SER A 382 6.63 -12.57 -2.21
N PRO A 383 7.29 -13.72 -2.01
CA PRO A 383 7.38 -14.38 -0.69
C PRO A 383 8.04 -13.52 0.40
N GLU A 384 8.99 -12.67 0.03
CA GLU A 384 9.66 -11.75 0.95
C GLU A 384 8.68 -10.67 1.49
N ASN A 385 7.74 -10.21 0.65
CA ASN A 385 6.66 -9.33 1.08
C ASN A 385 5.70 -10.06 2.04
N GLU A 386 5.40 -11.34 1.80
CA GLU A 386 4.58 -12.13 2.75
C GLU A 386 5.28 -12.33 4.09
N ALA A 387 6.60 -12.57 4.10
CA ALA A 387 7.36 -12.69 5.33
C ALA A 387 7.37 -11.37 6.13
N SER A 388 7.43 -10.22 5.43
CA SER A 388 7.29 -8.90 6.04
C SER A 388 5.87 -8.67 6.61
N GLU A 389 4.84 -9.10 5.89
CA GLU A 389 3.46 -9.06 6.37
C GLU A 389 3.23 -10.00 7.57
N ALA A 390 3.84 -11.18 7.60
CA ALA A 390 3.79 -12.07 8.76
C ALA A 390 4.42 -11.43 10.00
N ALA A 391 5.51 -10.67 9.85
CA ALA A 391 6.08 -9.88 10.94
C ALA A 391 5.11 -8.79 11.41
N ASN A 392 4.46 -8.06 10.49
CA ASN A 392 3.44 -7.05 10.80
C ASN A 392 2.27 -7.65 11.60
N LYS A 393 1.73 -8.78 11.14
CA LYS A 393 0.66 -9.48 11.85
C LYS A 393 1.13 -9.96 13.21
N GLY A 394 2.32 -10.55 13.32
CA GLY A 394 2.89 -10.97 14.60
C GLY A 394 2.95 -9.84 15.64
N ILE A 395 3.40 -8.64 15.25
CA ILE A 395 3.45 -7.47 16.14
C ILE A 395 2.04 -7.04 16.56
N ALA A 396 1.08 -7.03 15.63
CA ALA A 396 -0.32 -6.69 15.91
C ALA A 396 -1.05 -7.74 16.76
N LEU A 397 -0.60 -8.98 16.73
CA LEU A 397 -1.01 -10.03 17.66
C LEU A 397 -0.45 -9.84 19.07
N GLY A 398 0.36 -8.80 19.30
CA GLY A 398 0.94 -8.45 20.59
C GLY A 398 2.31 -9.08 20.87
N ALA A 399 2.83 -9.92 19.96
CA ALA A 399 4.12 -10.55 20.14
C ALA A 399 5.27 -9.54 20.04
N ARG A 400 6.35 -9.79 20.77
CA ARG A 400 7.53 -8.91 20.87
C ARG A 400 8.84 -9.65 20.72
N ARG A 401 8.86 -10.97 20.92
CA ARG A 401 10.06 -11.82 20.89
C ARG A 401 9.86 -13.02 19.98
N ALA A 402 10.48 -13.02 18.81
CA ALA A 402 10.27 -14.06 17.80
C ALA A 402 11.43 -15.05 17.70
N LEU A 403 11.09 -16.33 17.49
CA LEU A 403 11.97 -17.34 16.93
C LEU A 403 11.74 -17.42 15.42
N VAL A 404 12.78 -17.78 14.66
CA VAL A 404 12.68 -18.03 13.22
C VAL A 404 13.18 -19.43 12.89
N LEU A 405 12.35 -20.23 12.24
CA LEU A 405 12.72 -21.55 11.73
C LEU A 405 12.54 -21.57 10.21
N HIS A 406 13.59 -21.90 9.47
CA HIS A 406 13.55 -21.90 8.00
C HIS A 406 14.35 -23.05 7.38
N PRO A 407 14.06 -23.48 6.14
CA PRO A 407 14.87 -24.49 5.49
C PRO A 407 16.26 -23.92 5.16
N ASN A 408 17.27 -24.78 5.09
CA ASN A 408 18.65 -24.42 4.78
C ASN A 408 18.89 -24.24 3.28
N ASP A 409 18.06 -23.42 2.63
CA ASP A 409 18.18 -23.10 1.21
C ASP A 409 18.08 -21.58 0.97
N ALA A 410 18.24 -21.16 -0.28
CA ALA A 410 18.19 -19.75 -0.65
C ALA A 410 16.79 -19.13 -0.50
N TRP A 411 15.73 -19.93 -0.55
CA TRP A 411 14.37 -19.45 -0.34
C TRP A 411 14.14 -19.17 1.15
N GLY A 412 14.40 -20.16 2.01
CA GLY A 412 14.29 -20.04 3.47
C GLY A 412 15.09 -18.88 4.04
N ARG A 413 16.34 -18.71 3.61
CA ARG A 413 17.18 -17.58 4.05
C ARG A 413 16.60 -16.21 3.68
N ARG A 414 16.04 -16.06 2.47
CA ARG A 414 15.43 -14.78 2.03
C ARG A 414 14.18 -14.43 2.84
N LEU A 415 13.28 -15.40 3.06
CA LEU A 415 12.09 -15.17 3.88
C LEU A 415 12.45 -14.87 5.34
N ALA A 416 13.40 -15.63 5.91
CA ALA A 416 13.89 -15.38 7.26
C ALA A 416 14.50 -13.98 7.40
N GLN A 417 15.27 -13.52 6.42
CA GLN A 417 15.85 -12.18 6.39
C GLN A 417 14.76 -11.10 6.30
N ALA A 418 13.79 -11.24 5.40
CA ALA A 418 12.70 -10.28 5.23
C ALA A 418 11.86 -10.14 6.51
N PHE A 419 11.44 -11.27 7.10
CA PHE A 419 10.74 -11.29 8.40
C PHE A 419 11.59 -10.62 9.48
N SER A 420 12.86 -11.02 9.63
CA SER A 420 13.75 -10.54 10.68
C SER A 420 14.04 -9.03 10.59
N ALA A 421 14.22 -8.52 9.36
CA ALA A 421 14.42 -7.10 9.12
C ALA A 421 13.17 -6.31 9.53
N ARG A 422 12.00 -6.78 9.08
CA ARG A 422 10.73 -6.11 9.39
C ARG A 422 10.37 -6.18 10.88
N TRP A 423 10.60 -7.33 11.51
CA TRP A 423 10.38 -7.55 12.94
C TRP A 423 11.17 -6.55 13.80
N ARG A 424 12.47 -6.40 13.51
CA ARG A 424 13.33 -5.43 14.22
C ARG A 424 12.94 -3.99 13.93
N ALA A 425 12.63 -3.65 12.67
CA ALA A 425 12.16 -2.30 12.31
C ALA A 425 10.87 -1.92 13.04
N GLN A 426 10.05 -2.90 13.41
CA GLN A 426 8.85 -2.72 14.21
C GLN A 426 9.08 -2.70 15.73
N GLY A 427 10.33 -2.80 16.20
CA GLY A 427 10.72 -2.83 17.61
C GLY A 427 10.72 -4.23 18.24
N GLY A 428 10.50 -5.28 17.44
CA GLY A 428 10.56 -6.67 17.90
C GLY A 428 12.00 -7.14 18.10
N THR A 429 12.18 -8.06 19.05
CA THR A 429 13.47 -8.72 19.33
C THR A 429 13.46 -10.12 18.76
N LEU A 430 14.58 -10.58 18.15
CA LEU A 430 14.74 -11.99 17.80
C LEU A 430 15.34 -12.74 18.99
N ALA A 431 14.63 -13.76 19.46
CA ALA A 431 15.07 -14.66 20.52
C ALA A 431 16.01 -15.76 19.99
N GLY A 432 15.91 -16.10 18.71
CA GLY A 432 16.71 -17.14 18.08
C GLY A 432 16.32 -17.40 16.64
N GLN A 433 17.22 -18.00 15.88
CA GLN A 433 16.98 -18.42 14.51
C GLN A 433 17.70 -19.74 14.28
N ALA A 434 17.05 -20.67 13.59
CA ALA A 434 17.66 -21.93 13.18
C ALA A 434 17.23 -22.32 11.77
N SER A 435 18.13 -23.03 11.09
CA SER A 435 17.84 -23.65 9.81
C SER A 435 17.63 -25.15 9.95
N TYR A 436 16.75 -25.72 9.12
CA TYR A 436 16.55 -27.16 9.01
C TYR A 436 16.85 -27.68 7.60
N ASP A 437 17.26 -28.94 7.46
CA ASP A 437 17.46 -29.57 6.15
C ASP A 437 16.20 -30.34 5.74
N PRO A 438 15.38 -29.89 4.76
CA PRO A 438 14.11 -30.50 4.35
C PRO A 438 14.16 -32.00 3.98
N ALA A 439 15.35 -32.54 3.66
CA ALA A 439 15.54 -33.96 3.36
C ALA A 439 15.99 -34.79 4.59
N GLY A 440 16.49 -34.13 5.64
CA GLY A 440 17.04 -34.77 6.82
C GLY A 440 16.01 -35.18 7.86
N SER A 441 16.45 -35.88 8.90
CA SER A 441 15.65 -36.29 10.05
C SER A 441 15.95 -35.50 11.34
N SER A 442 16.94 -34.61 11.32
CA SER A 442 17.51 -33.95 12.51
C SER A 442 16.69 -32.76 13.04
N TYR A 443 15.46 -32.55 12.57
CA TYR A 443 14.63 -31.40 12.97
C TYR A 443 14.33 -31.34 14.45
N ASP A 444 14.17 -32.49 15.10
CA ASP A 444 13.81 -32.55 16.52
C ASP A 444 14.92 -31.95 17.39
N GLN A 445 16.18 -32.24 17.06
CA GLN A 445 17.33 -31.63 17.73
C GLN A 445 17.46 -30.13 17.43
N THR A 446 17.14 -29.71 16.20
CA THR A 446 17.14 -28.29 15.83
C THR A 446 16.03 -27.51 16.55
N LEU A 447 14.81 -28.06 16.58
CA LEU A 447 13.67 -27.49 17.28
C LEU A 447 13.90 -27.43 18.79
N GLY A 448 14.39 -28.53 19.39
CA GLY A 448 14.70 -28.58 20.81
C GLY A 448 15.73 -27.52 21.23
N ARG A 449 16.80 -27.32 20.44
CA ARG A 449 17.78 -26.26 20.69
C ARG A 449 17.19 -24.86 20.49
N LEU A 450 16.39 -24.64 19.45
CA LEU A 450 15.78 -23.35 19.17
C LEU A 450 14.79 -22.95 20.27
N MET A 451 13.90 -23.86 20.66
CA MET A 451 12.83 -23.62 21.65
C MET A 451 13.31 -23.70 23.10
N GLY A 452 14.40 -24.44 23.36
CA GLY A 452 15.07 -24.47 24.67
C GLY A 452 15.98 -23.26 24.95
N GLY A 453 16.12 -22.36 23.98
CA GLY A 453 16.90 -21.13 24.11
C GLY A 453 16.16 -20.02 24.86
N GLN A 454 16.29 -18.79 24.36
CA GLN A 454 15.62 -17.63 24.95
C GLN A 454 14.09 -17.70 24.77
N PRO A 455 13.30 -17.27 25.76
CA PRO A 455 11.84 -17.29 25.65
C PRO A 455 11.35 -16.39 24.52
N ALA A 456 10.30 -16.84 23.84
CA ALA A 456 9.65 -16.19 22.72
C ALA A 456 8.12 -16.35 22.83
N ASP A 457 7.39 -15.41 22.26
CA ASP A 457 5.92 -15.41 22.17
C ASP A 457 5.44 -15.71 20.73
N LEU A 458 6.36 -15.72 19.76
CA LEU A 458 6.07 -16.05 18.37
C LEU A 458 7.17 -16.92 17.74
N LEU A 459 6.77 -17.85 16.88
CA LEU A 459 7.67 -18.59 15.98
C LEU A 459 7.23 -18.33 14.54
N PHE A 460 8.12 -17.71 13.76
CA PHE A 460 7.95 -17.61 12.32
C PHE A 460 8.49 -18.88 11.65
N LEU A 461 7.59 -19.65 11.06
CA LEU A 461 7.88 -20.91 10.38
C LEU A 461 7.93 -20.65 8.88
N VAL A 462 9.08 -20.83 8.26
CA VAL A 462 9.19 -20.90 6.80
C VAL A 462 9.12 -22.38 6.41
N ALA A 463 8.04 -22.78 5.76
CA ALA A 463 7.82 -24.17 5.35
C ALA A 463 6.87 -24.26 4.15
N THR A 464 7.01 -25.32 3.38
CA THR A 464 5.97 -25.78 2.45
C THR A 464 4.84 -26.47 3.22
N ALA A 465 3.68 -26.67 2.59
CA ALA A 465 2.57 -27.42 3.20
C ALA A 465 3.00 -28.80 3.75
N GLU A 466 3.83 -29.53 2.99
CA GLU A 466 4.34 -30.84 3.42
C GLU A 466 5.21 -30.74 4.68
N MET A 467 6.16 -29.80 4.70
CA MET A 467 7.05 -29.62 5.85
C MET A 467 6.31 -29.05 7.06
N ALA A 468 5.33 -28.16 6.86
CA ALA A 468 4.52 -27.63 7.95
C ALA A 468 3.73 -28.73 8.65
N ARG A 469 3.16 -29.69 7.91
CA ARG A 469 2.42 -30.84 8.47
C ARG A 469 3.32 -31.75 9.32
N LYS A 470 4.64 -31.78 9.04
CA LYS A 470 5.64 -32.51 9.83
C LYS A 470 6.12 -31.71 11.05
N LEU A 471 6.40 -30.42 10.87
CA LEU A 471 7.04 -29.58 11.89
C LEU A 471 6.06 -29.03 12.93
N HIS A 472 4.84 -28.67 12.53
CA HIS A 472 3.88 -27.99 13.42
C HIS A 472 3.48 -28.84 14.64
N PRO A 473 3.13 -30.15 14.52
CA PRO A 473 2.85 -30.98 15.70
C PRO A 473 4.03 -31.11 16.66
N ARG A 474 5.27 -31.11 16.13
CA ARG A 474 6.50 -31.18 16.93
C ARG A 474 6.75 -29.88 17.68
N ILE A 475 6.52 -28.73 17.04
CA ILE A 475 6.55 -27.42 17.69
C ILE A 475 5.53 -27.38 18.83
N GLN A 476 4.30 -27.85 18.59
CA GLN A 476 3.26 -27.91 19.63
C GLN A 476 3.66 -28.84 20.79
N ALA A 477 4.28 -30.00 20.51
CA ALA A 477 4.72 -30.93 21.55
C ALA A 477 5.86 -30.39 22.42
N LEU A 478 6.74 -29.55 21.86
CA LEU A 478 7.85 -28.90 22.58
C LEU A 478 7.45 -27.60 23.27
N GLN A 479 6.24 -27.11 23.03
CA GLN A 479 5.77 -25.84 23.52
C GLN A 479 5.50 -25.91 25.04
N THR A 480 6.30 -25.19 25.83
CA THR A 480 6.15 -25.11 27.30
C THR A 480 5.38 -23.88 27.76
N ARG A 481 5.10 -22.94 26.86
CA ARG A 481 4.42 -21.65 27.10
C ARG A 481 3.58 -21.26 25.87
N PRO A 482 2.57 -20.38 25.97
CA PRO A 482 1.84 -19.90 24.80
C PRO A 482 2.78 -19.35 23.72
N LEU A 483 2.72 -19.90 22.50
CA LEU A 483 3.57 -19.56 21.37
C LEU A 483 2.71 -19.45 20.11
N ILE A 484 2.71 -18.28 19.47
CA ILE A 484 2.03 -18.08 18.20
C ILE A 484 2.92 -18.62 17.09
N VAL A 485 2.47 -19.64 16.35
CA VAL A 485 3.17 -20.10 15.14
C VAL A 485 2.54 -19.41 13.94
N ILE A 486 3.33 -18.63 13.20
CA ILE A 486 2.89 -17.93 11.99
C ILE A 486 3.77 -18.28 10.79
N SER A 487 3.17 -18.36 9.60
CA SER A 487 3.86 -18.67 8.34
C SER A 487 3.42 -17.77 7.18
N THR A 488 4.00 -18.00 6.00
CA THR A 488 3.59 -17.42 4.71
C THR A 488 2.57 -18.33 4.02
N SER A 489 2.04 -17.93 2.85
CA SER A 489 1.00 -18.70 2.16
C SER A 489 1.43 -20.11 1.73
N HIS A 490 2.73 -20.40 1.72
CA HIS A 490 3.33 -21.66 1.26
C HIS A 490 2.92 -22.89 2.09
N VAL A 491 2.43 -22.69 3.31
CA VAL A 491 1.88 -23.77 4.14
C VAL A 491 0.50 -24.24 3.69
N TYR A 492 -0.18 -23.46 2.84
CA TYR A 492 -1.47 -23.82 2.27
C TYR A 492 -1.35 -24.05 0.75
N SER A 493 -1.53 -25.31 0.35
CA SER A 493 -1.49 -25.77 -1.05
C SER A 493 -2.58 -25.19 -1.94
N GLY A 494 -3.56 -24.51 -1.35
CA GLY A 494 -4.78 -24.07 -2.01
C GLY A 494 -5.85 -25.15 -2.10
N ARG A 495 -5.65 -26.34 -1.54
CA ARG A 495 -6.72 -27.33 -1.39
C ARG A 495 -6.71 -27.83 0.04
N PHE A 496 -7.81 -27.60 0.74
CA PHE A 496 -7.94 -28.10 2.11
C PHE A 496 -8.09 -29.62 2.09
N ASP A 497 -7.26 -30.29 2.88
CA ASP A 497 -7.28 -31.73 3.10
C ASP A 497 -7.58 -31.96 4.58
N ALA A 498 -8.80 -32.38 4.90
CA ALA A 498 -9.26 -32.52 6.28
C ALA A 498 -8.42 -33.52 7.11
N THR A 499 -7.78 -34.51 6.47
CA THR A 499 -6.93 -35.49 7.14
C THR A 499 -5.53 -34.95 7.32
N ALA A 500 -4.90 -34.48 6.24
CA ALA A 500 -3.51 -34.03 6.28
C ALA A 500 -3.33 -32.69 7.02
N ASP A 501 -4.27 -31.75 6.85
CA ASP A 501 -4.22 -30.41 7.44
C ASP A 501 -4.71 -30.36 8.89
N LYS A 502 -5.23 -31.47 9.44
CA LYS A 502 -5.56 -31.57 10.88
C LYS A 502 -4.34 -31.27 11.76
N THR A 503 -3.15 -31.66 11.29
CA THR A 503 -1.86 -31.38 11.95
C THR A 503 -1.50 -29.89 12.00
N LEU A 504 -2.14 -29.06 11.19
CA LEU A 504 -1.90 -27.62 11.09
C LEU A 504 -2.87 -26.81 11.95
N VAL A 505 -3.87 -27.42 12.60
CA VAL A 505 -4.87 -26.67 13.41
C VAL A 505 -4.17 -25.79 14.44
N GLY A 506 -4.49 -24.49 14.41
CA GLY A 506 -3.87 -23.47 15.25
C GLY A 506 -2.75 -22.68 14.57
N LEU A 507 -2.16 -23.19 13.48
CA LEU A 507 -1.15 -22.47 12.69
C LEU A 507 -1.76 -21.23 12.04
N TYR A 508 -1.15 -20.08 12.27
CA TYR A 508 -1.46 -18.84 11.58
C TYR A 508 -0.63 -18.73 10.30
N PHE A 509 -1.17 -18.04 9.29
CA PHE A 509 -0.42 -17.71 8.08
C PHE A 509 -1.00 -16.48 7.41
N VAL A 510 -0.19 -15.75 6.65
CA VAL A 510 -0.69 -14.69 5.78
C VAL A 510 -1.03 -15.25 4.40
N ASP A 511 -2.13 -14.76 3.81
CA ASP A 511 -2.53 -15.13 2.45
C ASP A 511 -3.40 -14.04 1.82
N ILE A 512 -3.71 -14.22 0.55
CA ILE A 512 -4.64 -13.35 -0.17
C ILE A 512 -6.09 -13.59 0.31
N PRO A 513 -6.94 -12.55 0.38
CA PRO A 513 -8.33 -12.67 0.82
C PRO A 513 -9.13 -13.75 0.10
N TRP A 514 -8.89 -13.87 -1.21
CA TRP A 514 -9.59 -14.82 -2.08
C TRP A 514 -9.39 -16.28 -1.65
N MET A 515 -8.20 -16.63 -1.13
CA MET A 515 -7.91 -17.99 -0.67
C MET A 515 -8.70 -18.37 0.59
N LEU A 516 -9.11 -17.39 1.39
CA LEU A 516 -9.93 -17.56 2.60
C LEU A 516 -11.44 -17.40 2.32
N GLY A 517 -11.85 -17.21 1.07
CA GLY A 517 -13.26 -17.08 0.70
C GLY A 517 -13.90 -15.75 1.10
N LEU A 518 -13.10 -14.69 1.28
CA LEU A 518 -13.61 -13.34 1.53
C LEU A 518 -14.33 -12.79 0.30
N GLY A 519 -15.41 -12.02 0.52
CA GLY A 519 -16.28 -11.49 -0.53
C GLY A 519 -17.60 -12.26 -0.68
N GLY A 520 -17.72 -13.44 -0.06
CA GLY A 520 -18.91 -14.28 -0.13
C GLY A 520 -19.07 -15.01 -1.46
N GLU A 521 -20.31 -15.39 -1.77
CA GLU A 521 -20.67 -16.05 -3.03
C GLU A 521 -20.87 -15.03 -4.16
N GLY A 522 -20.58 -15.46 -5.39
CA GLY A 522 -20.77 -14.62 -6.58
C GLY A 522 -19.88 -15.04 -7.75
N PRO A 523 -19.95 -14.32 -8.89
CA PRO A 523 -19.16 -14.64 -10.08
C PRO A 523 -17.64 -14.54 -9.88
N LEU A 524 -17.18 -13.66 -8.99
CA LEU A 524 -15.76 -13.51 -8.63
C LEU A 524 -15.34 -14.46 -7.49
N ALA A 525 -16.28 -15.17 -6.88
CA ALA A 525 -16.00 -16.04 -5.76
C ALA A 525 -15.09 -17.20 -6.17
N ARG A 526 -14.20 -17.58 -5.26
CA ARG A 526 -13.26 -18.67 -5.49
C ARG A 526 -13.95 -19.99 -5.82
N GLY A 527 -15.04 -20.31 -5.13
CA GLY A 527 -15.83 -21.52 -5.39
C GLY A 527 -16.36 -21.57 -6.83
N THR A 528 -16.89 -20.45 -7.33
CA THR A 528 -17.34 -20.29 -8.72
C THR A 528 -16.20 -20.44 -9.72
N ALA A 529 -15.05 -19.83 -9.46
CA ALA A 529 -13.91 -19.93 -10.38
C ALA A 529 -13.35 -21.36 -10.46
N MET A 530 -13.29 -22.08 -9.32
CA MET A 530 -12.81 -23.46 -9.26
C MET A 530 -13.67 -24.44 -10.05
N SER A 531 -14.97 -24.17 -10.23
CA SER A 531 -15.85 -25.00 -11.06
C SER A 531 -15.68 -24.72 -12.57
N GLN A 532 -15.10 -23.59 -12.94
CA GLN A 532 -14.92 -23.17 -14.33
C GLN A 532 -13.52 -23.46 -14.89
N THR A 533 -12.48 -23.45 -14.06
CA THR A 533 -11.10 -23.71 -14.51
C THR A 533 -10.23 -24.32 -13.41
N ALA A 534 -9.36 -25.26 -13.81
CA ALA A 534 -8.35 -25.83 -12.93
C ALA A 534 -7.32 -24.78 -12.44
N SER A 535 -7.11 -23.69 -13.21
CA SER A 535 -6.20 -22.60 -12.85
C SER A 535 -6.61 -21.86 -11.57
N ALA A 536 -7.89 -21.88 -11.21
CA ALA A 536 -8.43 -21.28 -9.99
C ALA A 536 -8.21 -22.15 -8.73
N SER A 537 -7.65 -23.35 -8.90
CA SER A 537 -7.43 -24.33 -7.84
C SER A 537 -5.94 -24.56 -7.55
N GLY A 538 -5.65 -25.09 -6.36
CA GLY A 538 -4.30 -25.55 -6.01
C GLY A 538 -3.23 -24.44 -6.00
N PRO A 539 -1.97 -24.77 -6.33
CA PRO A 539 -0.85 -23.83 -6.24
C PRO A 539 -0.95 -22.61 -7.17
N LEU A 540 -1.65 -22.73 -8.29
CA LEU A 540 -1.80 -21.67 -9.30
C LEU A 540 -2.93 -20.68 -8.98
N ALA A 541 -3.79 -20.99 -8.01
CA ALA A 541 -4.96 -20.18 -7.64
C ALA A 541 -4.61 -18.71 -7.35
N ARG A 542 -3.47 -18.45 -6.72
CA ARG A 542 -3.02 -17.08 -6.42
C ARG A 542 -2.62 -16.30 -7.67
N LEU A 543 -2.09 -16.96 -8.70
CA LEU A 543 -1.78 -16.36 -10.00
C LEU A 543 -3.03 -16.10 -10.82
N TYR A 544 -4.05 -16.96 -10.70
CA TYR A 544 -5.38 -16.67 -11.25
C TYR A 544 -5.98 -15.40 -10.62
N ALA A 545 -5.95 -15.28 -9.29
CA ALA A 545 -6.38 -14.06 -8.59
C ALA A 545 -5.55 -12.83 -8.99
N MET A 546 -4.24 -12.98 -9.20
CA MET A 546 -3.40 -11.92 -9.74
C MET A 546 -3.84 -11.48 -11.14
N GLY A 547 -4.29 -12.41 -11.99
CA GLY A 547 -4.87 -12.09 -13.29
C GLY A 547 -6.16 -11.27 -13.19
N LEU A 548 -7.05 -11.62 -12.24
CA LEU A 548 -8.27 -10.84 -11.96
C LEU A 548 -7.90 -9.39 -11.57
N ASP A 549 -6.97 -9.25 -10.63
CA ASP A 549 -6.56 -7.93 -10.14
C ASP A 549 -5.78 -7.13 -11.19
N ALA A 550 -4.93 -7.78 -11.99
CA ALA A 550 -4.16 -7.09 -13.03
C ALA A 550 -5.08 -6.41 -14.05
N TYR A 551 -6.15 -7.09 -14.45
CA TYR A 551 -7.16 -6.54 -15.36
C TYR A 551 -7.90 -5.35 -14.73
N HIS A 552 -8.31 -5.43 -13.46
CA HIS A 552 -8.98 -4.31 -12.80
C HIS A 552 -8.05 -3.17 -12.37
N LEU A 553 -6.74 -3.43 -12.19
CA LEU A 553 -5.78 -2.43 -11.80
C LEU A 553 -5.34 -1.53 -12.95
N ILE A 554 -5.20 -2.06 -14.17
CA ILE A 554 -4.70 -1.30 -15.33
C ILE A 554 -5.40 0.06 -15.53
N PRO A 555 -6.74 0.21 -15.42
CA PRO A 555 -7.40 1.52 -15.56
C PRO A 555 -7.14 2.49 -14.40
N ARG A 556 -6.56 2.03 -13.29
CA ARG A 556 -6.42 2.77 -12.02
C ARG A 556 -4.99 3.13 -11.66
N LEU A 557 -4.00 2.66 -12.41
CA LEU A 557 -2.58 2.79 -12.03
C LEU A 557 -2.15 4.23 -11.82
N SER A 558 -2.48 5.13 -12.74
CA SER A 558 -2.11 6.55 -12.64
C SER A 558 -2.71 7.21 -11.41
N GLU A 559 -3.96 6.86 -11.09
CA GLU A 559 -4.67 7.44 -9.96
C GLU A 559 -4.13 6.93 -8.61
N LEU A 560 -3.94 5.61 -8.51
CA LEU A 560 -3.34 4.97 -7.33
C LEU A 560 -1.91 5.49 -7.09
N ALA A 561 -1.14 5.74 -8.15
CA ALA A 561 0.23 6.24 -8.04
C ALA A 561 0.30 7.73 -7.66
N ALA A 562 -0.70 8.53 -8.05
CA ALA A 562 -0.74 9.96 -7.72
C ALA A 562 -1.15 10.23 -6.27
N ASN A 563 -1.89 9.29 -5.66
CA ASN A 563 -2.54 9.47 -4.36
C ASN A 563 -2.03 8.44 -3.34
N PRO A 564 -1.10 8.79 -2.42
CA PRO A 564 -0.51 7.84 -1.49
C PRO A 564 -1.54 7.12 -0.58
N GLY A 565 -2.64 7.79 -0.25
CA GLY A 565 -3.72 7.20 0.56
C GLY A 565 -4.61 6.22 -0.20
N ALA A 566 -4.57 6.25 -1.54
CA ALA A 566 -5.44 5.47 -2.39
C ALA A 566 -5.16 3.97 -2.27
N TYR A 567 -6.24 3.19 -2.32
CA TYR A 567 -6.20 1.79 -1.98
C TYR A 567 -7.28 1.02 -2.74
N PHE A 568 -6.87 -0.03 -3.43
CA PHE A 568 -7.73 -0.85 -4.26
C PHE A 568 -8.08 -2.18 -3.56
N PRO A 569 -9.37 -2.55 -3.43
CA PRO A 569 -9.78 -3.82 -2.85
C PRO A 569 -9.58 -4.99 -3.83
N GLY A 570 -8.37 -5.55 -3.87
CA GLY A 570 -8.03 -6.67 -4.75
C GLY A 570 -8.32 -8.06 -4.15
N GLN A 571 -8.44 -9.05 -5.03
CA GLN A 571 -8.52 -10.46 -4.67
C GLN A 571 -7.20 -10.97 -4.07
N THR A 572 -6.08 -10.34 -4.44
CA THR A 572 -4.72 -10.63 -3.96
C THR A 572 -4.32 -9.87 -2.69
N GLY A 573 -5.27 -9.16 -2.08
CA GLY A 573 -5.05 -8.27 -0.94
C GLY A 573 -5.52 -6.87 -1.26
N GLY A 574 -5.44 -5.97 -0.29
CA GLY A 574 -5.61 -4.56 -0.64
C GLY A 574 -4.31 -4.01 -1.24
N LEU A 575 -4.45 -3.27 -2.35
CA LEU A 575 -3.36 -2.92 -3.26
C LEU A 575 -3.15 -1.40 -3.23
N ALA A 576 -1.90 -0.98 -3.02
CA ALA A 576 -1.45 0.41 -3.16
C ALA A 576 -0.21 0.46 -4.04
N ILE A 577 0.11 1.63 -4.59
CA ILE A 577 1.32 1.84 -5.39
C ILE A 577 2.31 2.69 -4.59
N ASP A 578 3.51 2.18 -4.38
CA ASP A 578 4.58 2.94 -3.74
C ASP A 578 5.15 4.02 -4.69
N PRO A 579 5.91 5.01 -4.18
CA PRO A 579 6.55 6.02 -5.01
C PRO A 579 7.48 5.47 -6.11
N LEU A 580 7.90 4.20 -6.00
CA LEU A 580 8.73 3.52 -6.99
C LEU A 580 7.91 2.80 -8.08
N GLY A 581 6.59 2.90 -8.07
CA GLY A 581 5.69 2.25 -9.02
C GLY A 581 5.47 0.76 -8.72
N ARG A 582 5.81 0.29 -7.51
CA ARG A 582 5.59 -1.10 -7.12
C ARG A 582 4.26 -1.24 -6.38
N ILE A 583 3.52 -2.27 -6.71
CA ILE A 583 2.27 -2.59 -6.02
C ILE A 583 2.59 -3.29 -4.71
N THR A 584 2.33 -2.59 -3.61
CA THR A 584 2.36 -3.15 -2.27
C THR A 584 1.02 -3.81 -1.96
N ARG A 585 1.07 -4.95 -1.27
CA ARG A 585 -0.12 -5.74 -0.93
C ARG A 585 -0.23 -5.83 0.59
N GLN A 586 -1.42 -5.60 1.13
CA GLN A 586 -1.74 -5.98 2.50
C GLN A 586 -2.48 -7.31 2.49
N LEU A 587 -1.95 -8.27 3.25
CA LEU A 587 -2.51 -9.61 3.32
C LEU A 587 -3.39 -9.77 4.56
N VAL A 588 -4.29 -10.75 4.49
CA VAL A 588 -5.12 -11.14 5.63
C VAL A 588 -4.43 -12.22 6.44
N LEU A 589 -4.71 -12.24 7.73
CA LEU A 589 -4.24 -13.30 8.63
C LEU A 589 -5.24 -14.45 8.60
N GLY A 590 -4.82 -15.59 8.07
CA GLY A 590 -5.54 -16.85 8.14
C GLY A 590 -5.11 -17.69 9.34
N ARG A 591 -5.98 -18.60 9.75
CA ARG A 591 -5.68 -19.66 10.72
C ARG A 591 -6.28 -20.97 10.26
N PHE A 592 -5.53 -22.06 10.39
CA PHE A 592 -6.07 -23.41 10.19
C PHE A 592 -7.01 -23.77 11.35
N THR A 593 -8.25 -24.13 11.00
CA THR A 593 -9.25 -24.69 11.92
C THR A 593 -9.56 -26.13 11.51
N GLU A 594 -10.32 -26.86 12.33
CA GLU A 594 -10.80 -28.20 11.97
C GLU A 594 -11.64 -28.21 10.67
N ARG A 595 -12.25 -27.08 10.32
CA ARG A 595 -13.05 -26.90 9.10
C ARG A 595 -12.25 -26.26 7.96
N GLY A 596 -10.94 -26.19 8.09
CA GLY A 596 -10.02 -25.58 7.13
C GLY A 596 -9.61 -24.15 7.45
N PRO A 597 -8.88 -23.49 6.55
CA PRO A 597 -8.42 -22.11 6.74
C PRO A 597 -9.58 -21.13 6.87
N ARG A 598 -9.50 -20.24 7.87
CA ARG A 598 -10.45 -19.14 8.12
C ARG A 598 -9.69 -17.85 8.39
N LEU A 599 -10.37 -16.71 8.20
CA LEU A 599 -9.85 -15.43 8.67
C LEU A 599 -9.67 -15.48 10.19
N ALA A 600 -8.58 -14.91 10.69
CA ALA A 600 -8.30 -14.79 12.11
C ALA A 600 -8.65 -13.39 12.64
N ASP A 601 -9.27 -13.34 13.82
CA ASP A 601 -9.71 -12.11 14.49
C ASP A 601 -8.68 -11.56 15.51
N GLY A 602 -7.40 -11.83 15.26
CA GLY A 602 -6.31 -11.56 16.18
C GLY A 602 -5.78 -12.82 16.87
N ALA A 603 -5.06 -12.65 17.98
CA ALA A 603 -4.49 -13.77 18.73
C ALA A 603 -5.55 -14.29 19.69
N GLU A 604 -6.04 -15.50 19.47
CA GLU A 604 -6.79 -16.20 20.50
C GLU A 604 -5.80 -16.66 21.56
N ARG A 605 -5.96 -16.20 22.81
CA ARG A 605 -5.18 -16.76 23.91
C ARG A 605 -5.65 -18.21 24.16
N PRO A 606 -4.77 -19.13 24.59
CA PRO A 606 -5.09 -20.57 24.75
C PRO A 606 -6.23 -20.88 25.74
N ASP A 607 -6.57 -19.93 26.60
CA ASP A 607 -7.59 -19.98 27.63
C ASP A 607 -8.97 -19.45 27.17
N GLY A 608 -9.13 -19.10 25.88
CA GLY A 608 -10.38 -18.57 25.34
C GLY A 608 -10.73 -17.15 25.83
N ALA A 609 -9.92 -16.58 26.74
CA ALA A 609 -10.02 -15.21 27.20
C ALA A 609 -9.24 -14.29 26.24
N ARG A 610 -9.98 -13.48 25.48
CA ARG A 610 -9.43 -12.53 24.51
C ARG A 610 -8.50 -11.52 25.20
N ALA A 611 -7.34 -11.24 24.61
CA ALA A 611 -6.52 -10.11 25.05
C ALA A 611 -7.36 -8.83 24.87
N ARG A 612 -7.64 -8.12 25.98
CA ARG A 612 -8.20 -6.77 25.88
C ARG A 612 -7.21 -5.90 25.10
N ASN A 613 -7.58 -5.55 23.89
CA ASN A 613 -6.92 -4.49 23.16
C ASN A 613 -7.48 -3.17 23.69
N ASP A 614 -7.05 -2.77 24.90
CA ASP A 614 -7.40 -1.48 25.51
C ASP A 614 -6.55 -0.34 24.92
N SER A 615 -6.41 -0.34 23.60
CA SER A 615 -5.80 0.79 22.88
C SER A 615 -6.69 1.21 21.71
N ALA A 616 -7.18 2.45 21.82
CA ALA A 616 -7.73 3.31 20.76
C ALA A 616 -9.24 3.27 20.44
N ILE A 617 -10.10 2.90 21.40
CA ILE A 617 -11.52 3.31 21.39
C ILE A 617 -11.78 4.19 22.61
N GLY A 618 -11.32 5.45 22.54
CA GLY A 618 -11.61 6.47 23.55
C GLY A 618 -10.40 7.31 23.94
N SER A 619 -10.19 8.41 23.22
CA SER A 619 -9.71 9.74 23.64
C SER A 619 -9.05 10.46 22.45
N GLU A 620 -9.61 11.63 22.16
CA GLU A 620 -9.24 12.71 21.22
C GLU A 620 -9.41 12.48 19.70
#